data_AF-A0A3N9V166-F1
#
_entry.id   AF-A0A3N9V166-F1
#
_cell.length_a   1.000
_cell.length_b   1.000
_cell.length_c   1.000
_cell.angle_alpha   90.00
_cell.angle_beta   90.00
_cell.angle_gamma   90.00
#
_symmetry.space_group_name_H-M   'P 1'
#
loop_
_entity.id
_entity.type
_entity.pdbx_description
1 polymer ?
#
loop_
_entity_poly.entity_id
_entity_poly.type
_entity_poly.pdbx_seq_one_letter_code
_entity_poly.pdbx_strand_id
1 'polypeptide(L)'
;MSSLAAFIMKGRSQAILVVSAFTILSWMLSLASLLAAAAVALPTLRRGGREGGVLMMAALLVVVLAGMAILGNAWQAGGYALAMWVPAWVMAIILRETASLSSTVLSAMGLGLVIVMGFYLVIPEPAEFWQSTLQQTVKPLLEQRGAAAGEPLLAQSLEMFSRYATGAIAAGSVMTVLFSLLLARWWQAGLFNPGGFRAEFLQLRLPMMASAL
;
A
#
# COMPACT_ATOMS: atom_id res chain seq x y z
N MET A 1 -3.52 -16.95 -18.58
CA MET A 1 -4.52 -16.07 -17.94
C MET A 1 -4.32 -16.16 -16.43
N SER A 2 -4.35 -15.05 -15.69
CA SER A 2 -4.11 -15.07 -14.23
C SER A 2 -5.27 -15.78 -13.52
N SER A 3 -5.06 -17.04 -13.12
CA SER A 3 -6.05 -17.86 -12.40
C SER A 3 -6.57 -17.15 -11.14
N LEU A 4 -5.69 -16.44 -10.44
CA LEU A 4 -6.02 -15.66 -9.26
C LEU A 4 -7.00 -14.52 -9.56
N ALA A 5 -6.77 -13.76 -10.64
CA ALA A 5 -7.66 -12.67 -11.02
C ALA A 5 -9.06 -13.18 -11.39
N ALA A 6 -9.14 -14.31 -12.10
CA ALA A 6 -10.41 -14.94 -12.43
C ALA A 6 -11.15 -15.40 -11.16
N PHE A 7 -10.43 -15.94 -10.18
CA PHE A 7 -10.98 -16.34 -8.89
C PHE A 7 -11.54 -15.15 -8.10
N ILE A 8 -10.79 -14.04 -7.99
CA ILE A 8 -11.24 -12.79 -7.36
C ILE A 8 -12.55 -12.31 -8.02
N MET A 9 -12.65 -12.38 -9.34
CA MET A 9 -13.80 -11.86 -10.08
C MET A 9 -15.03 -12.79 -10.05
N LYS A 10 -14.89 -14.05 -9.64
CA LYS A 10 -15.96 -15.06 -9.60
C LYS A 10 -17.11 -14.69 -8.66
N GLY A 11 -16.84 -13.92 -7.60
CA GLY A 11 -17.85 -13.43 -6.67
C GLY A 11 -17.28 -12.61 -5.53
N ARG A 12 -18.18 -12.01 -4.72
CA ARG A 12 -17.77 -11.12 -3.61
C ARG A 12 -17.05 -11.89 -2.50
N SER A 13 -17.48 -13.10 -2.18
CA SER A 13 -16.87 -13.92 -1.11
C SER A 13 -15.45 -14.36 -1.47
N GLN A 14 -15.19 -14.70 -2.74
CA GLN A 14 -13.84 -15.05 -3.22
C GLN A 14 -12.91 -13.85 -3.11
N ALA A 15 -13.38 -12.67 -3.50
CA ALA A 15 -12.57 -11.45 -3.41
C ALA A 15 -12.29 -11.06 -1.95
N ILE A 16 -13.28 -11.15 -1.07
CA ILE A 16 -13.10 -10.94 0.38
C ILE A 16 -12.06 -11.93 0.93
N LEU A 17 -12.17 -13.22 0.60
CA LEU A 17 -11.22 -14.24 1.04
C LEU A 17 -9.80 -13.89 0.60
N VAL A 18 -9.61 -13.53 -0.68
CA VAL A 18 -8.28 -13.21 -1.22
C VAL A 18 -7.70 -11.96 -0.56
N VAL A 19 -8.47 -10.88 -0.44
CA VAL A 19 -8.04 -9.64 0.21
C VAL A 19 -7.65 -9.89 1.66
N SER A 20 -8.50 -10.56 2.42
CA SER A 20 -8.24 -10.86 3.83
C SER A 20 -7.05 -11.80 4.01
N ALA A 21 -6.96 -12.87 3.21
CA ALA A 21 -5.86 -13.84 3.27
C ALA A 21 -4.52 -13.19 2.95
N PHE A 22 -4.41 -12.41 1.87
CA PHE A 22 -3.16 -11.72 1.55
C PHE A 22 -2.82 -10.63 2.57
N THR A 23 -3.81 -9.99 3.19
CA THR A 23 -3.56 -9.00 4.24
C THR A 23 -3.05 -9.65 5.52
N ILE A 24 -3.62 -10.77 5.94
CA ILE A 24 -3.10 -11.53 7.09
C ILE A 24 -1.70 -12.06 6.78
N LEU A 25 -1.50 -12.60 5.56
CA LEU A 25 -0.18 -13.05 5.10
C LEU A 25 0.85 -11.92 5.08
N SER A 26 0.41 -10.68 4.85
CA SER A 26 1.31 -9.53 4.81
C SER A 26 2.00 -9.20 6.13
N TRP A 27 1.45 -9.66 7.26
CA TRP A 27 2.11 -9.54 8.56
C TRP A 27 3.39 -10.37 8.66
N MET A 28 3.51 -11.44 7.87
CA MET A 28 4.74 -12.23 7.75
C MET A 28 5.54 -11.86 6.50
N LEU A 29 4.85 -11.55 5.40
CA LEU A 29 5.45 -11.29 4.10
C LEU A 29 5.00 -9.94 3.56
N SER A 30 5.79 -8.89 3.80
CA SER A 30 5.44 -7.51 3.39
C SER A 30 4.95 -7.39 1.93
N LEU A 31 5.51 -8.16 1.00
CA LEU A 31 5.09 -8.18 -0.42
C LEU A 31 3.64 -8.65 -0.65
N ALA A 32 3.05 -9.41 0.26
CA ALA A 32 1.65 -9.84 0.15
C ALA A 32 0.67 -8.65 0.27
N SER A 33 1.07 -7.55 0.91
CA SER A 33 0.26 -6.32 1.00
C SER A 33 -0.04 -5.74 -0.39
N LEU A 34 0.91 -5.84 -1.32
CA LEU A 34 0.76 -5.40 -2.71
C LEU A 34 -0.34 -6.19 -3.41
N LEU A 35 -0.39 -7.51 -3.20
CA LEU A 35 -1.41 -8.39 -3.75
C LEU A 35 -2.79 -8.12 -3.14
N ALA A 36 -2.85 -7.88 -1.83
CA ALA A 36 -4.09 -7.51 -1.15
C ALA A 36 -4.68 -6.21 -1.71
N ALA A 37 -3.87 -5.15 -1.82
CA ALA A 37 -4.29 -3.88 -2.40
C ALA A 37 -4.69 -4.02 -3.87
N ALA A 38 -3.99 -4.83 -4.66
CA ALA A 38 -4.37 -5.14 -6.04
C ALA A 38 -5.72 -5.88 -6.11
N ALA A 39 -5.99 -6.80 -5.17
CA ALA A 39 -7.24 -7.53 -5.08
C ALA A 39 -8.43 -6.64 -4.65
N VAL A 40 -8.20 -5.55 -3.92
CA VAL A 40 -9.19 -4.48 -3.67
C VAL A 40 -9.39 -3.62 -4.92
N ALA A 41 -8.29 -3.24 -5.58
CA ALA A 41 -8.35 -2.39 -6.77
C ALA A 41 -9.07 -3.07 -7.94
N LEU A 42 -8.85 -4.36 -8.21
CA LEU A 42 -9.39 -5.04 -9.39
C LEU A 42 -10.95 -4.97 -9.50
N PRO A 43 -11.74 -5.35 -8.47
CA PRO A 43 -13.18 -5.16 -8.47
C PRO A 43 -13.59 -3.69 -8.59
N THR A 44 -12.81 -2.77 -8.01
CA THR A 44 -13.03 -1.32 -8.10
C THR A 44 -12.94 -0.82 -9.54
N LEU A 45 -11.92 -1.26 -10.28
CA LEU A 45 -11.71 -0.87 -11.68
C LEU A 45 -12.81 -1.42 -12.59
N ARG A 46 -13.32 -2.63 -12.30
CA ARG A 46 -14.32 -3.30 -13.15
C ARG A 46 -15.77 -2.94 -12.81
N ARG A 47 -16.11 -2.90 -11.53
CA ARG A 47 -17.49 -2.74 -11.04
C ARG A 47 -17.75 -1.37 -10.38
N GLY A 48 -16.71 -0.56 -10.19
CA GLY A 48 -16.80 0.80 -9.68
C GLY A 48 -16.46 0.96 -8.20
N GLY A 49 -16.33 2.23 -7.78
CA GLY A 49 -15.93 2.62 -6.43
C GLY A 49 -16.78 2.00 -5.33
N ARG A 50 -18.11 2.04 -5.48
CA ARG A 50 -19.06 1.51 -4.47
C ARG A 50 -18.87 0.01 -4.22
N GLU A 51 -18.75 -0.78 -5.28
CA GLU A 51 -18.56 -2.23 -5.17
C GLU A 51 -17.21 -2.57 -4.52
N GLY A 52 -16.14 -1.84 -4.90
CA GLY A 52 -14.83 -1.95 -4.26
C GLY A 52 -14.86 -1.60 -2.78
N GLY A 53 -15.56 -0.53 -2.42
CA GLY A 53 -15.67 -0.07 -1.03
C GLY A 53 -16.46 -1.04 -0.15
N VAL A 54 -17.58 -1.57 -0.64
CA VAL A 54 -18.36 -2.59 0.09
C VAL A 54 -17.52 -3.84 0.35
N LEU A 55 -16.78 -4.30 -0.66
CA LEU A 55 -15.86 -5.44 -0.53
C LEU A 55 -14.75 -5.15 0.48
N MET A 56 -14.13 -3.97 0.40
CA MET A 56 -13.07 -3.55 1.32
C MET A 56 -13.57 -3.55 2.76
N MET A 57 -14.76 -2.99 3.02
CA MET A 57 -15.36 -2.98 4.36
C MET A 57 -15.71 -4.39 4.86
N ALA A 58 -16.20 -5.27 3.98
CA ALA A 58 -16.47 -6.66 4.35
C ALA A 58 -15.17 -7.43 4.68
N ALA A 59 -14.11 -7.21 3.91
CA ALA A 59 -12.79 -7.79 4.18
C ALA A 59 -12.18 -7.21 5.47
N LEU A 60 -12.42 -5.93 5.77
CA LEU A 60 -11.95 -5.29 6.99
C LEU A 60 -12.46 -6.00 8.23
N LEU A 61 -13.74 -6.37 8.25
CA LEU A 61 -14.33 -7.13 9.36
C LEU A 61 -13.54 -8.42 9.62
N VAL A 62 -13.22 -9.17 8.56
CA VAL A 62 -12.46 -10.43 8.67
C VAL A 62 -11.05 -10.18 9.20
N VAL A 63 -10.35 -9.15 8.69
CA VAL A 63 -8.99 -8.82 9.12
C VAL A 63 -8.96 -8.32 10.57
N VAL A 64 -9.95 -7.54 11.00
CA VAL A 64 -10.07 -7.06 12.38
C VAL A 64 -10.29 -8.23 13.34
N LEU A 65 -11.18 -9.16 12.99
CA LEU A 65 -11.42 -10.36 13.80
C LEU A 65 -10.15 -11.24 13.88
N ALA A 66 -9.46 -11.43 12.74
CA ALA A 66 -8.20 -12.15 12.71
C ALA A 66 -7.10 -11.44 13.54
N GLY A 67 -7.03 -10.11 13.48
CA GLY A 67 -6.10 -9.31 14.26
C GLY A 67 -6.35 -9.38 15.75
N MET A 68 -7.62 -9.40 16.15
CA MET A 68 -7.99 -9.66 17.55
C MET A 68 -7.51 -11.05 18.01
N ALA A 69 -7.72 -12.08 17.19
CA ALA A 69 -7.37 -13.45 17.55
C ALA A 69 -5.86 -13.73 17.52
N ILE A 70 -5.12 -13.17 16.57
CA ILE A 70 -3.70 -13.47 16.32
C ILE A 70 -2.79 -12.48 17.05
N LEU A 71 -3.08 -11.18 16.94
CA LEU A 71 -2.24 -10.11 17.47
C LEU A 71 -2.73 -9.59 18.83
N GLY A 72 -3.92 -9.99 19.27
CA GLY A 72 -4.58 -9.43 20.45
C GLY A 72 -5.00 -7.97 20.29
N ASN A 73 -4.93 -7.41 19.07
CA ASN A 73 -5.15 -6.00 18.81
C ASN A 73 -5.92 -5.77 17.49
N ALA A 74 -7.24 -5.67 17.63
CA ALA A 74 -8.17 -5.36 16.54
C ALA A 74 -7.86 -4.01 15.86
N TRP A 75 -7.50 -2.99 16.65
CA TRP A 75 -7.30 -1.63 16.16
C TRP A 75 -6.08 -1.54 15.24
N GLN A 76 -4.97 -2.16 15.64
CA GLN A 76 -3.74 -2.17 14.85
C GLN A 76 -3.93 -2.90 13.52
N ALA A 77 -4.61 -4.05 13.52
CA ALA A 77 -4.91 -4.81 12.31
C ALA A 77 -5.82 -4.04 11.35
N GLY A 78 -6.90 -3.45 11.87
CA GLY A 78 -7.83 -2.65 11.06
C GLY A 78 -7.18 -1.39 10.50
N GLY A 79 -6.40 -0.67 11.33
CA GLY A 79 -5.66 0.52 10.91
C GLY A 79 -4.64 0.22 9.82
N TYR A 80 -3.88 -0.87 9.96
CA TYR A 80 -2.94 -1.34 8.93
C TYR A 80 -3.65 -1.65 7.60
N ALA A 81 -4.75 -2.40 7.66
CA ALA A 81 -5.52 -2.78 6.47
C ALA A 81 -6.06 -1.54 5.74
N LEU A 82 -6.68 -0.61 6.47
CA LEU A 82 -7.22 0.62 5.89
C LEU A 82 -6.12 1.53 5.32
N ALA A 83 -5.00 1.68 6.02
CA ALA A 83 -3.87 2.48 5.54
C ALA A 83 -3.32 1.98 4.20
N MET A 84 -3.38 0.67 3.96
CA MET A 84 -2.97 0.05 2.69
C MET A 84 -4.08 0.10 1.62
N TRP A 85 -5.32 -0.22 2.00
CA TRP A 85 -6.41 -0.40 1.04
C TRP A 85 -7.04 0.90 0.58
N VAL A 86 -7.22 1.88 1.47
CA VAL A 86 -7.92 3.14 1.13
C VAL A 86 -7.18 3.90 0.02
N PRO A 87 -5.85 4.11 0.09
CA PRO A 87 -5.15 4.79 -0.98
C PRO A 87 -5.24 4.04 -2.32
N ALA A 88 -5.09 2.71 -2.30
CA ALA A 88 -5.23 1.88 -3.50
C ALA A 88 -6.64 1.94 -4.09
N TRP A 89 -7.67 1.93 -3.23
CA TRP A 89 -9.07 2.07 -3.64
C TRP A 89 -9.37 3.44 -4.26
N VAL A 90 -8.90 4.53 -3.64
CA VAL A 90 -9.07 5.90 -4.17
C VAL A 90 -8.36 6.04 -5.51
N MET A 91 -7.10 5.60 -5.62
CA MET A 91 -6.38 5.67 -6.89
C MET A 91 -7.00 4.77 -7.96
N ALA A 92 -7.60 3.64 -7.58
CA ALA A 92 -8.34 2.80 -8.51
C ALA A 92 -9.60 3.49 -9.05
N ILE A 93 -10.30 4.28 -8.21
CA ILE A 93 -11.41 5.12 -8.65
C ILE A 93 -10.91 6.18 -9.64
N ILE A 94 -9.85 6.93 -9.29
CA ILE A 94 -9.27 7.95 -10.18
C ILE A 94 -8.91 7.33 -11.53
N LEU A 95 -8.25 6.17 -11.54
CA LEU A 95 -7.86 5.49 -12.76
C LEU A 95 -9.06 5.01 -13.59
N ARG A 96 -10.15 4.62 -12.93
CA ARG A 96 -11.39 4.23 -13.60
C ARG A 96 -12.07 5.42 -14.26
N GLU A 97 -12.18 6.56 -13.56
CA GLU A 97 -12.89 7.74 -14.05
C GLU A 97 -12.07 8.51 -15.09
N THR A 98 -10.75 8.60 -14.91
CA THR A 98 -9.87 9.33 -15.85
C THR A 98 -9.45 8.50 -17.05
N ALA A 99 -9.55 7.16 -16.96
CA ALA A 99 -9.00 6.22 -17.94
C ALA A 99 -7.52 6.51 -18.32
N SER A 100 -6.77 7.17 -17.42
CA SER A 100 -5.43 7.67 -17.68
C SER A 100 -4.47 7.22 -16.58
N LEU A 101 -3.51 6.36 -16.94
CA LEU A 101 -2.45 5.96 -16.03
C LEU A 101 -1.58 7.17 -15.64
N SER A 102 -1.26 8.07 -16.57
CA SER A 102 -0.47 9.28 -16.29
C SER A 102 -1.11 10.16 -15.21
N SER A 103 -2.41 10.42 -15.31
CA SER A 103 -3.14 11.22 -14.32
C SER A 103 -3.19 10.53 -12.95
N THR A 104 -3.28 9.21 -12.95
CA THR A 104 -3.27 8.40 -11.73
C THR A 104 -1.91 8.43 -11.05
N VAL A 105 -0.81 8.33 -11.81
CA VAL A 105 0.55 8.45 -11.27
C VAL A 105 0.78 9.82 -10.66
N LEU A 106 0.36 10.89 -11.34
CA LEU A 106 0.44 12.25 -10.81
C LEU A 106 -0.37 12.41 -9.51
N SER A 107 -1.57 11.83 -9.46
CA SER A 107 -2.41 11.82 -8.26
C SER A 107 -1.77 11.04 -7.11
N ALA A 108 -1.08 9.94 -7.40
CA ALA A 108 -0.35 9.16 -6.40
C ALA A 108 0.88 9.91 -5.86
N MET A 109 1.55 10.72 -6.69
CA MET A 109 2.60 11.62 -6.22
C MET A 109 2.03 12.67 -5.25
N GLY A 110 0.88 13.26 -5.60
CA GLY A 110 0.14 14.17 -4.71
C GLY A 110 -0.26 13.51 -3.39
N LEU A 111 -0.69 12.25 -3.42
CA LEU A 111 -0.94 11.46 -2.21
C LEU A 111 0.31 11.36 -1.32
N GLY A 112 1.50 11.17 -1.90
CA GLY A 112 2.77 11.17 -1.16
C GLY A 112 2.98 12.47 -0.38
N LEU A 113 2.73 13.62 -1.02
CA LEU A 113 2.79 14.94 -0.38
C LEU A 113 1.76 15.05 0.76
N VAL A 114 0.53 14.58 0.53
CA VAL A 114 -0.52 14.57 1.56
C VAL A 114 -0.12 13.71 2.76
N ILE A 115 0.48 12.54 2.53
CA ILE A 115 0.97 11.67 3.60
C ILE A 115 2.04 12.38 4.42
N VAL A 116 3.04 12.98 3.76
CA VAL A 116 4.11 13.72 4.45
C VAL A 116 3.54 14.89 5.24
N MET A 117 2.75 15.76 4.61
CA MET A 117 2.16 16.92 5.28
C MET A 117 1.28 16.50 6.47
N GLY A 118 0.42 15.49 6.27
CA GLY A 118 -0.44 14.96 7.33
C GLY A 118 0.37 14.44 8.52
N PHE A 119 1.50 13.79 8.26
CA PHE A 119 2.38 13.31 9.32
C PHE A 119 2.99 14.46 10.13
N TYR A 120 3.51 15.49 9.46
CA TYR A 120 4.08 16.68 10.12
C TYR A 120 3.03 17.53 10.86
N LEU A 121 1.74 17.43 10.51
CA LEU A 121 0.66 18.09 11.24
C LEU A 121 0.27 17.35 12.54
N VAL A 122 0.40 16.03 12.56
CA VAL A 122 0.02 15.19 13.71
C VAL A 122 1.20 14.99 14.68
N ILE A 123 2.42 14.89 14.14
CA ILE A 123 3.63 14.64 14.92
C ILE A 123 4.53 15.89 14.89
N PRO A 124 4.68 16.62 16.01
CA PRO A 124 5.47 17.84 16.07
C PRO A 124 6.96 17.63 15.76
N GLU A 125 7.52 16.50 16.19
CA GLU A 125 8.94 16.12 16.04
C GLU A 125 9.05 14.76 15.30
N PRO A 126 8.85 14.71 13.97
CA PRO A 126 8.88 13.45 13.21
C PRO A 126 10.21 12.69 13.31
N ALA A 127 11.33 13.42 13.36
CA ALA A 127 12.66 12.80 13.44
C ALA A 127 12.84 12.05 14.77
N GLU A 128 12.45 12.65 15.90
CA GLU A 128 12.51 11.98 17.22
C GLU A 128 11.57 10.78 17.30
N PHE A 129 10.37 10.89 16.71
CA PHE A 129 9.43 9.77 16.62
C PHE A 129 10.04 8.59 15.85
N TRP A 130 10.63 8.83 14.69
CA TRP A 130 11.27 7.76 13.91
C TRP A 130 12.52 7.24 14.59
N GLN A 131 13.33 8.09 15.21
CA GLN A 131 14.52 7.67 15.93
C GLN A 131 14.16 6.72 17.08
N SER A 132 13.16 7.06 17.89
CA SER A 132 12.69 6.20 18.98
C SER A 132 12.10 4.89 18.46
N THR A 133 11.28 4.94 17.40
CA THR A 133 10.69 3.75 16.75
C THR A 133 11.76 2.81 16.20
N LEU A 134 12.75 3.35 15.48
CA LEU A 134 13.84 2.56 14.90
C LEU A 134 14.73 1.96 15.99
N GLN A 135 15.03 2.71 17.06
CA GLN A 135 15.79 2.17 18.18
C GLN A 135 15.06 1.00 18.86
N GLN A 136 13.74 1.12 19.09
CA GLN A 136 12.94 0.04 19.66
C GLN A 136 12.89 -1.20 18.74
N THR A 137 12.98 -1.00 17.43
CA THR A 137 12.94 -2.09 16.44
C THR A 137 14.30 -2.76 16.25
N VAL A 138 15.39 -1.99 16.23
CA VAL A 138 16.74 -2.46 15.88
C VAL A 138 17.49 -3.03 17.10
N LYS A 139 17.32 -2.45 18.29
CA LYS A 139 18.02 -2.92 19.51
C LYS A 139 17.82 -4.41 19.80
N PRO A 140 16.59 -4.96 19.78
CA PRO A 140 16.37 -6.38 20.04
C PRO A 140 17.03 -7.30 19.00
N LEU A 141 17.10 -6.86 17.74
CA LEU A 141 17.70 -7.62 16.65
C LEU A 141 19.23 -7.70 16.77
N LEU A 142 19.87 -6.65 17.30
CA LEU A 142 21.31 -6.60 17.52
C LEU A 142 21.73 -7.42 18.74
N GLU A 143 20.96 -7.30 19.82
CA GLU A 143 21.13 -8.11 21.03
C GLU A 143 21.03 -9.61 20.71
N GLN A 144 20.07 -10.02 19.88
CA GLN A 144 19.95 -11.40 19.40
C GLN A 144 21.15 -11.88 18.57
N ARG A 145 21.86 -10.98 17.90
CA ARG A 145 23.03 -11.30 17.06
C ARG A 145 24.36 -11.19 17.81
N GLY A 146 24.34 -10.86 19.11
CA GLY A 146 25.55 -10.66 19.90
C GLY A 146 26.37 -9.44 19.47
N ALA A 147 25.82 -8.57 18.63
CA ALA A 147 26.44 -7.31 18.26
C ALA A 147 26.11 -6.28 19.34
N ALA A 148 27.13 -5.60 19.88
CA ALA A 148 26.92 -4.57 20.88
C ALA A 148 26.03 -3.46 20.28
N ALA A 149 24.84 -3.24 20.86
CA ALA A 149 23.89 -2.20 20.49
C ALA A 149 24.38 -0.76 20.79
N GLY A 150 25.70 -0.55 20.84
CA GLY A 150 26.37 0.67 21.28
C GLY A 150 27.40 1.21 20.29
N GLU A 151 27.48 0.73 19.04
CA GLU A 151 28.38 1.36 18.07
C GLU A 151 27.92 2.80 17.75
N PRO A 152 28.77 3.82 17.96
CA PRO A 152 28.42 5.21 17.65
C PRO A 152 28.06 5.42 16.18
N LEU A 153 28.59 4.57 15.30
CA LEU A 153 28.31 4.55 13.86
C LEU A 153 26.85 4.13 13.56
N LEU A 154 26.30 3.21 14.35
CA LEU A 154 24.90 2.79 14.24
C LEU A 154 23.97 3.91 14.74
N ALA A 155 24.30 4.54 15.87
CA ALA A 155 23.51 5.63 16.43
C ALA A 155 23.43 6.83 15.46
N GLN A 156 24.55 7.21 14.84
CA GLN A 156 24.58 8.26 13.81
C GLN A 156 23.77 7.88 12.56
N SER A 157 23.86 6.61 12.13
CA SER A 157 23.08 6.11 10.97
C SER A 157 21.58 6.15 11.24
N LEU A 158 21.14 5.75 12.44
CA LEU A 158 19.74 5.80 12.85
C LEU A 158 19.22 7.23 12.93
N GLU A 159 20.02 8.17 13.47
CA GLU A 159 19.68 9.59 13.50
C GLU A 159 19.52 10.15 12.07
N MET A 160 20.49 9.89 11.20
CA MET A 160 20.41 10.33 9.81
C MET A 160 19.18 9.76 9.10
N PHE A 161 18.89 8.46 9.27
CA PHE A 161 17.74 7.82 8.65
C PHE A 161 16.41 8.36 9.18
N SER A 162 16.32 8.65 10.48
CA SER A 162 15.11 9.18 11.12
C SER A 162 14.62 10.49 10.49
N ARG A 163 15.55 11.35 10.04
CA ARG A 163 15.23 12.62 9.37
C ARG A 163 14.54 12.42 8.02
N TYR A 164 14.83 11.33 7.32
CA TYR A 164 14.26 11.01 6.01
C TYR A 164 13.16 9.94 6.07
N ALA A 165 12.95 9.31 7.23
CA ALA A 165 12.07 8.15 7.39
C ALA A 165 10.63 8.44 6.98
N THR A 166 10.07 9.60 7.32
CA THR A 166 8.71 9.98 6.88
C THR A 166 8.60 10.01 5.36
N GLY A 167 9.57 10.63 4.69
CA GLY A 167 9.60 10.71 3.23
C GLY A 167 9.80 9.34 2.58
N ALA A 168 10.68 8.51 3.15
CA ALA A 168 10.93 7.15 2.67
C ALA A 168 9.68 6.26 2.80
N ILE A 169 8.95 6.36 3.92
CA ILE A 169 7.71 5.61 4.14
C ILE A 169 6.61 6.10 3.21
N ALA A 170 6.45 7.42 3.06
CA ALA A 170 5.48 7.98 2.12
C ALA A 170 5.76 7.53 0.69
N ALA A 171 7.03 7.61 0.24
CA ALA A 171 7.45 7.12 -1.07
C ALA A 171 7.21 5.61 -1.23
N GLY A 172 7.53 4.82 -0.22
CA GLY A 172 7.26 3.38 -0.19
C GLY A 172 5.77 3.07 -0.29
N SER A 173 4.91 3.81 0.43
CA SER A 173 3.46 3.66 0.34
C SER A 173 2.92 4.00 -1.04
N VAL A 174 3.37 5.12 -1.63
CA VAL A 174 3.00 5.51 -3.01
C VAL A 174 3.44 4.44 -4.00
N MET A 175 4.65 3.92 -3.86
CA MET A 175 5.19 2.89 -4.74
C MET A 175 4.40 1.58 -4.65
N THR A 176 4.05 1.15 -3.43
CA THR A 176 3.16 -0.01 -3.21
C THR A 176 1.81 0.19 -3.88
N VAL A 177 1.18 1.36 -3.68
CA VAL A 177 -0.11 1.69 -4.31
C VAL A 177 -0.02 1.62 -5.83
N LEU A 178 1.01 2.24 -6.42
CA LEU A 178 1.22 2.25 -7.87
C LEU A 178 1.41 0.84 -8.41
N PHE A 179 2.27 0.03 -7.79
CA PHE A 179 2.46 -1.36 -8.24
C PHE A 179 1.20 -2.20 -8.09
N SER A 180 0.45 -2.05 -7.01
CA SER A 180 -0.84 -2.71 -6.83
C SER A 180 -1.85 -2.33 -7.91
N LEU A 181 -1.91 -1.06 -8.30
CA LEU A 181 -2.79 -0.59 -9.38
C LEU A 181 -2.37 -1.13 -10.75
N LEU A 182 -1.08 -1.09 -11.06
CA LEU A 182 -0.54 -1.64 -12.31
C LEU A 182 -0.83 -3.14 -12.40
N LEU A 183 -0.66 -3.87 -11.30
CA LEU A 183 -1.00 -5.28 -11.22
C LEU A 183 -2.50 -5.53 -11.41
N ALA A 184 -3.35 -4.75 -10.74
CA ALA A 184 -4.81 -4.84 -10.89
C ALA A 184 -5.26 -4.53 -12.32
N ARG A 185 -4.66 -3.53 -12.97
CA ARG A 185 -4.92 -3.21 -14.38
C ARG A 185 -4.42 -4.29 -15.32
N TRP A 186 -3.25 -4.85 -15.08
CA TRP A 186 -2.73 -5.98 -15.84
C TRP A 186 -3.66 -7.19 -15.75
N TRP A 187 -4.16 -7.51 -14.54
CA TRP A 187 -5.17 -8.53 -14.33
C TRP A 187 -6.48 -8.23 -15.06
N GLN A 188 -6.97 -7.00 -14.98
CA GLN A 188 -8.18 -6.56 -15.67
C GLN A 188 -8.05 -6.72 -17.19
N ALA A 189 -6.93 -6.26 -17.77
CA ALA A 189 -6.66 -6.41 -19.20
C ALA A 189 -6.56 -7.89 -19.58
N GLY A 190 -5.84 -8.71 -18.82
CA GLY A 190 -5.73 -10.14 -19.09
C GLY A 190 -7.06 -10.91 -19.10
N LEU A 191 -8.07 -10.44 -18.36
CA LEU A 191 -9.40 -11.06 -18.30
C LEU A 191 -10.41 -10.48 -19.28
N PHE A 192 -10.36 -9.15 -19.53
CA PHE A 192 -11.43 -8.44 -20.24
C PHE A 192 -10.97 -7.69 -21.50
N ASN A 193 -9.67 -7.41 -21.64
CA ASN A 193 -9.11 -6.70 -22.79
C ASN A 193 -7.64 -7.12 -23.05
N PRO A 194 -7.42 -8.33 -23.58
CA PRO A 194 -6.07 -8.90 -23.69
C PRO A 194 -5.17 -8.01 -24.55
N GLY A 195 -4.03 -7.59 -23.99
CA GLY A 195 -3.06 -6.71 -24.67
C GLY A 195 -3.25 -5.22 -24.41
N GLY A 196 -4.41 -4.77 -23.89
CA GLY A 196 -4.69 -3.35 -23.64
C GLY A 196 -3.69 -2.69 -22.69
N PHE A 197 -3.31 -3.38 -21.61
CA PHE A 197 -2.33 -2.88 -20.64
C PHE A 197 -0.98 -2.52 -21.27
N ARG A 198 -0.51 -3.28 -22.26
CA ARG A 198 0.79 -3.01 -22.91
C ARG A 198 0.76 -1.65 -23.63
N ALA A 199 -0.32 -1.36 -24.36
CA ALA A 199 -0.46 -0.09 -25.05
C ALA A 199 -0.54 1.08 -24.05
N GLU A 200 -1.35 0.94 -23.00
CA GLU A 200 -1.50 1.94 -21.94
C GLU A 200 -0.18 2.22 -21.21
N PHE A 201 0.57 1.17 -20.87
CA PHE A 201 1.86 1.29 -20.18
C PHE A 201 2.94 1.94 -21.06
N LEU A 202 2.98 1.61 -22.36
CA LEU A 202 3.92 2.23 -23.31
C LEU A 202 3.57 3.69 -23.64
N GLN A 203 2.29 4.06 -23.52
CA GLN A 203 1.83 5.44 -23.68
C GLN A 203 1.94 6.26 -22.40
N LEU A 204 2.40 5.67 -21.30
CA LEU A 204 2.62 6.36 -20.04
C LEU A 204 3.68 7.44 -20.22
N ARG A 205 3.21 8.69 -20.34
CA ARG A 205 4.04 9.89 -20.34
C ARG A 205 3.60 10.73 -19.15
N LEU A 206 4.54 11.02 -18.25
CA LEU A 206 4.27 11.99 -17.19
C LEU A 206 4.12 13.36 -17.85
N PRO A 207 3.00 14.08 -17.63
CA PRO A 207 2.86 15.43 -18.16
C PRO A 207 4.02 16.27 -17.63
N MET A 208 4.65 17.03 -18.53
CA MET A 208 5.83 17.87 -18.28
C MET A 208 5.44 19.09 -17.41
N MET A 209 4.98 18.85 -16.18
CA MET A 209 4.78 19.87 -15.14
C MET A 209 5.81 19.75 -14.01
N ALA A 210 6.77 18.82 -14.13
CA ALA A 210 7.89 18.68 -13.21
C ALA A 210 9.13 19.52 -13.60
N SER A 211 9.04 20.34 -14.66
CA SER A 211 10.14 21.23 -15.10
C SER A 211 9.91 22.70 -14.76
N ALA A 212 8.91 23.02 -13.93
CA ALA A 212 8.54 24.39 -13.55
C ALA A 212 8.52 24.63 -12.03
N LEU A 213 9.19 23.76 -11.26
CA LEU A 213 9.60 23.99 -9.87
C LEU A 213 11.12 23.98 -9.83
#